data_AF-A0A7V6HTQ1-F1
#
_entry.id   AF-A0A7V6HTQ1-F1
#
_cell.length_a   1.000
_cell.length_b   1.000
_cell.length_c   1.000
_cell.angle_alpha   90.00
_cell.angle_beta   90.00
_cell.angle_gamma   90.00
#
_symmetry.space_group_name_H-M   'P 1'
#
loop_
_entity.id
_entity.type
_entity.pdbx_description
1 polymer ?
#
loop_
_entity_poly.entity_id
_entity_poly.type
_entity_poly.pdbx_seq_one_letter_code
_entity_poly.pdbx_strand_id
1 'polypeptide(L)'
;METLTPTFSIGGVKHVEEYTVIVVAIPKTGGIYAEDLFISEYIEGTSGNQAIEIYNGTGRDIDLSTYCLKFYYDGGTEPLEFYFENMGTLYFGDTLVIFYTYAGKQIGLVGDIATWYADCEGGDVIELVNGDTRIDIIVTIGNPDYWGKNVSLVKKPILPVEIRPSI
;
A
#
# COMPACT_ATOMS: atom_id res chain seq x y z
N MET A 1 -8.71 -25.82 -23.86
CA MET A 1 -9.19 -26.31 -22.56
C MET A 1 -8.25 -27.40 -22.15
N GLU A 2 -7.53 -27.23 -21.04
CA GLU A 2 -6.69 -28.30 -20.50
C GLU A 2 -7.51 -29.06 -19.46
N THR A 3 -7.54 -30.38 -19.59
CA THR A 3 -8.22 -31.27 -18.64
C THR A 3 -7.17 -31.79 -17.68
N LEU A 4 -7.30 -31.45 -16.40
CA LEU A 4 -6.50 -32.08 -15.35
C LEU A 4 -7.25 -33.30 -14.82
N THR A 5 -6.56 -34.43 -14.74
CA THR A 5 -7.11 -35.69 -14.23
C THR A 5 -6.36 -36.08 -12.96
N PRO A 6 -6.65 -35.46 -11.81
CA PRO A 6 -6.06 -35.91 -10.56
C PRO A 6 -6.54 -37.33 -10.27
N THR A 7 -5.62 -38.17 -9.78
CA THR A 7 -5.96 -39.51 -9.32
C THR A 7 -5.55 -39.65 -7.87
N PHE A 8 -6.52 -40.03 -7.04
CA PHE A 8 -6.28 -40.36 -5.65
C PHE A 8 -6.83 -41.76 -5.37
N SER A 9 -6.28 -42.40 -4.36
CA SER A 9 -6.68 -43.74 -3.95
C SER A 9 -7.08 -43.73 -2.48
N ILE A 10 -8.26 -44.25 -2.17
CA ILE A 10 -8.71 -44.47 -0.79
C ILE A 10 -8.87 -45.99 -0.63
N GLY A 11 -8.14 -46.57 0.32
CA GLY A 11 -8.20 -48.02 0.56
C GLY A 11 -7.76 -48.88 -0.62
N GLY A 12 -6.88 -48.38 -1.50
CA GLY A 12 -6.41 -49.11 -2.69
C GLY A 12 -7.35 -49.09 -3.89
N VAL A 13 -8.52 -48.46 -3.77
CA VAL A 13 -9.44 -48.23 -4.89
C VAL A 13 -9.11 -46.89 -5.54
N LYS A 14 -8.84 -46.91 -6.85
CA LYS A 14 -8.56 -45.71 -7.64
C LYS A 14 -9.88 -45.04 -8.01
N HIS A 15 -10.03 -43.79 -7.60
CA HIS A 15 -11.17 -42.96 -8.01
C HIS A 15 -10.71 -41.95 -9.06
N VAL A 16 -11.48 -41.84 -10.14
CA VAL A 16 -11.21 -40.91 -11.25
C VAL A 16 -12.44 -40.03 -11.37
N GLU A 17 -12.27 -38.75 -11.10
CA GLU A 17 -13.31 -37.73 -11.24
C GLU A 17 -12.81 -36.71 -12.28
N GLU A 18 -13.66 -36.39 -13.25
CA GLU A 18 -13.36 -35.39 -14.27
C GLU A 18 -13.73 -34.01 -13.73
N TYR A 19 -12.72 -33.17 -13.50
CA TYR A 19 -12.93 -31.77 -13.12
C TYR A 19 -12.73 -30.88 -14.34
N THR A 20 -13.72 -30.04 -14.61
CA THR A 20 -13.54 -28.95 -15.58
C THR A 20 -12.91 -27.77 -14.85
N VAL A 21 -11.63 -27.49 -15.12
CA VAL A 21 -11.00 -26.24 -14.69
C VAL A 21 -11.34 -25.18 -15.72
N ILE A 22 -12.27 -24.29 -15.37
CA ILE A 22 -12.53 -23.09 -16.18
C ILE A 22 -11.46 -22.07 -15.80
N VAL A 23 -10.41 -21.97 -16.62
CA VAL A 23 -9.51 -20.81 -16.58
C VAL A 23 -10.28 -19.64 -17.19
N VAL A 24 -10.99 -18.88 -16.34
CA VAL A 24 -11.58 -17.62 -16.77
C VAL A 24 -10.42 -16.63 -16.88
N ALA A 25 -9.96 -16.37 -18.11
CA ALA A 25 -9.23 -15.15 -18.36
C ALA A 25 -10.21 -14.01 -18.08
N ILE A 26 -10.10 -13.38 -16.90
CA ILE A 26 -10.79 -12.14 -16.63
C ILE A 26 -10.21 -11.17 -17.67
N PRO A 27 -10.99 -10.66 -18.64
CA PRO A 27 -10.47 -9.64 -19.52
C PRO A 27 -9.90 -8.54 -18.63
N LYS A 28 -8.74 -7.98 -18.97
CA LYS A 28 -8.30 -6.69 -18.42
C LYS A 28 -9.25 -5.62 -18.98
N THR A 29 -10.52 -5.67 -18.60
CA THR A 29 -11.47 -4.58 -18.71
C THR A 29 -10.85 -3.44 -17.92
N GLY A 30 -10.51 -2.36 -18.61
CA GLY A 30 -9.72 -1.25 -18.09
C GLY A 30 -10.28 -0.69 -16.78
N GLY A 31 -9.71 -1.15 -15.66
CA GLY A 31 -9.89 -0.49 -14.38
C GLY A 31 -9.27 0.91 -14.44
N ILE A 32 -9.84 1.84 -13.66
CA ILE A 32 -9.14 3.08 -13.34
C ILE A 32 -7.99 2.68 -12.42
N TYR A 33 -6.80 2.56 -12.98
CA TYR A 33 -5.58 2.33 -12.22
C TYR A 33 -5.01 3.67 -11.76
N ALA A 34 -4.33 3.67 -10.62
CA ALA A 34 -3.51 4.81 -10.24
C ALA A 34 -2.38 4.97 -11.26
N GLU A 35 -1.99 6.22 -11.55
CA GLU A 35 -0.87 6.50 -12.46
C GLU A 35 0.44 5.98 -11.86
N ASP A 36 0.55 6.06 -10.53
CA ASP A 36 1.71 5.64 -9.73
C ASP A 36 1.25 5.18 -8.32
N LEU A 37 2.20 4.84 -7.45
CA LEU A 37 1.98 4.66 -6.01
C LEU A 37 1.37 5.92 -5.40
N PHE A 38 0.69 5.79 -4.27
CA PHE A 38 0.22 6.95 -3.51
C PHE A 38 0.13 6.63 -2.03
N ILE A 39 0.06 7.68 -1.20
CA ILE A 39 -0.10 7.54 0.24
C ILE A 39 -1.59 7.26 0.51
N SER A 40 -1.92 5.99 0.77
CA SER A 40 -3.30 5.54 1.00
C SER A 40 -3.78 5.81 2.41
N GLU A 41 -2.88 5.81 3.40
CA GLU A 41 -3.23 6.10 4.78
C GLU A 41 -2.14 6.89 5.50
N TYR A 42 -2.59 7.80 6.37
CA TYR A 42 -1.77 8.44 7.39
C TYR A 42 -2.46 8.28 8.72
N ILE A 43 -1.72 7.82 9.72
CA ILE A 43 -2.18 7.66 11.09
C ILE A 43 -1.28 8.54 11.97
N GLU A 44 -1.88 9.50 12.65
CA GLU A 44 -1.35 10.05 13.89
C GLU A 44 -2.31 9.64 15.00
N GLY A 45 -1.81 8.80 15.90
CA GLY A 45 -2.53 8.32 17.05
C GLY A 45 -1.76 8.54 18.34
N THR A 46 -2.45 8.38 19.46
CA THR A 46 -1.85 8.58 20.78
C THR A 46 -0.71 7.59 21.05
N SER A 47 0.25 7.99 21.89
CA SER A 47 1.34 7.13 22.40
C SER A 47 2.27 6.57 21.32
N GLY A 48 2.60 7.36 20.30
CA GLY A 48 3.50 6.96 19.21
C GLY A 48 2.87 6.01 18.20
N ASN A 49 1.54 5.88 18.19
CA ASN A 49 0.84 5.07 17.19
C ASN A 49 0.75 5.86 15.88
N GLN A 50 1.87 6.00 15.19
CA GLN A 50 1.97 6.69 13.90
C GLN A 50 2.35 5.71 12.80
N ALA A 51 1.74 5.88 11.62
CA ALA A 51 2.03 5.09 10.43
C ALA A 51 1.68 5.82 9.14
N ILE A 52 2.38 5.46 8.07
CA ILE A 52 2.14 5.89 6.70
C ILE A 52 1.98 4.62 5.86
N GLU A 53 0.87 4.50 5.15
CA GLU A 53 0.62 3.41 4.21
C GLU A 53 0.76 3.92 2.78
N ILE A 54 1.50 3.17 1.96
CA ILE A 54 1.65 3.39 0.52
C ILE A 54 0.96 2.24 -0.19
N TYR A 55 0.13 2.53 -1.18
CA TYR A 55 -0.60 1.52 -1.94
C TYR A 55 -0.19 1.49 -3.41
N ASN A 56 -0.02 0.28 -3.96
CA ASN A 56 0.18 0.08 -5.39
C ASN A 56 -1.15 -0.20 -6.11
N GLY A 57 -1.80 0.87 -6.57
CA GLY A 57 -3.02 0.81 -7.39
C GLY A 57 -2.79 0.75 -8.90
N THR A 58 -1.56 0.52 -9.38
CA THR A 58 -1.17 0.83 -10.77
C THR A 58 -1.53 -0.24 -11.82
N GLY A 59 -2.03 -1.40 -11.38
CA GLY A 59 -2.31 -2.53 -12.26
C GLY A 59 -1.07 -3.29 -12.74
N ARG A 60 0.08 -3.08 -12.10
CA ARG A 60 1.36 -3.79 -12.30
C ARG A 60 2.22 -3.72 -11.03
N ASP A 61 3.20 -4.59 -10.95
CA ASP A 61 4.19 -4.56 -9.86
C ASP A 61 5.17 -3.41 -10.04
N ILE A 62 5.60 -2.79 -8.93
CA ILE A 62 6.48 -1.62 -8.94
C ILE A 62 7.77 -1.94 -8.18
N ASP A 63 8.91 -1.72 -8.83
CA ASP A 63 10.20 -1.71 -8.16
C ASP A 63 10.34 -0.43 -7.32
N LEU A 64 10.62 -0.58 -6.03
CA LEU A 64 10.72 0.53 -5.08
C LEU A 64 12.10 1.21 -5.09
N SER A 65 13.04 0.73 -5.90
CA SER A 65 14.45 1.13 -5.83
C SER A 65 14.72 2.64 -5.89
N THR A 66 13.85 3.40 -6.56
CA THR A 66 13.97 4.86 -6.74
C THR A 66 13.00 5.68 -5.87
N TYR A 67 12.15 5.03 -5.08
CA TYR A 67 11.15 5.70 -4.27
C TYR A 67 11.69 6.07 -2.89
N CYS A 68 11.23 7.19 -2.35
CA CYS A 68 11.45 7.54 -0.96
C CYS A 68 10.28 8.37 -0.39
N LEU A 69 10.16 8.39 0.93
CA LEU A 69 9.37 9.41 1.62
C LEU A 69 10.27 10.56 2.04
N LYS A 70 9.76 11.77 1.90
CA LYS A 70 10.32 12.98 2.48
C LYS A 70 9.42 13.46 3.62
N PHE A 71 10.02 13.62 4.79
CA PHE A 71 9.37 14.07 6.01
C PHE A 71 9.80 15.51 6.29
N TYR A 72 8.83 16.42 6.32
CA TYR A 72 9.04 17.82 6.68
C TYR A 72 8.35 18.09 8.01
N TYR A 73 9.11 18.26 9.08
CA TYR A 73 8.55 18.32 10.43
C TYR A 73 8.10 19.71 10.83
N ASP A 74 6.97 19.79 11.54
CA ASP A 74 6.45 21.01 12.19
C ASP A 74 6.47 22.28 11.33
N GLY A 75 6.00 22.17 10.08
CA GLY A 75 6.00 23.29 9.13
C GLY A 75 7.39 23.68 8.58
N GLY A 76 8.38 22.81 8.72
CA GLY A 76 9.67 22.94 8.07
C GLY A 76 9.61 22.81 6.55
N THR A 77 10.68 23.24 5.88
CA THR A 77 10.85 23.13 4.42
C THR A 77 12.01 22.25 4.00
N GLU A 78 12.83 21.82 4.95
CA GLU A 78 13.97 20.92 4.71
C GLU A 78 13.55 19.50 5.09
N PRO A 79 13.56 18.54 4.14
CA PRO A 79 13.10 17.19 4.43
C PRO A 79 14.20 16.32 5.04
N LEU A 80 13.76 15.32 5.80
CA LEU A 80 14.51 14.08 6.00
C LEU A 80 13.99 13.02 5.03
N GLU A 81 14.90 12.33 4.36
CA GLU A 81 14.56 11.36 3.31
C GLU A 81 14.70 9.92 3.82
N PHE A 82 13.71 9.09 3.54
CA PHE A 82 13.65 7.68 3.88
C PHE A 82 13.49 6.84 2.62
N TYR A 83 14.60 6.27 2.15
CA TYR A 83 14.71 5.56 0.87
C TYR A 83 14.21 4.11 0.93
N PHE A 84 13.58 3.66 -0.16
CA PHE A 84 13.05 2.29 -0.29
C PHE A 84 13.97 1.35 -1.07
N GLU A 85 15.20 1.78 -1.36
CA GLU A 85 16.16 1.11 -2.25
C GLU A 85 16.40 -0.39 -2.00
N ASN A 86 16.17 -0.87 -0.77
CA ASN A 86 16.35 -2.28 -0.38
C ASN A 86 15.04 -3.01 -0.05
N MET A 87 13.89 -2.43 -0.38
CA MET A 87 12.56 -3.00 -0.08
C MET A 87 12.02 -3.88 -1.20
N GLY A 88 12.66 -3.88 -2.37
CA GLY A 88 12.30 -4.74 -3.50
C GLY A 88 11.06 -4.26 -4.24
N THR A 89 10.16 -5.19 -4.55
CA THR A 89 8.98 -4.94 -5.39
C THR A 89 7.72 -4.86 -4.55
N LEU A 90 6.92 -3.81 -4.72
CA LEU A 90 5.56 -3.73 -4.21
C LEU A 90 4.59 -4.26 -5.29
N TYR A 91 3.96 -5.39 -5.04
CA TYR A 91 3.07 -6.02 -6.01
C TYR A 91 1.78 -5.22 -6.21
N PHE A 92 1.15 -5.39 -7.37
CA PHE A 92 -0.15 -4.75 -7.62
C PHE A 92 -1.19 -5.16 -6.57
N GLY A 93 -1.84 -4.17 -5.95
CA GLY A 93 -2.86 -4.36 -4.92
C GLY A 93 -2.31 -4.52 -3.51
N ASP A 94 -0.98 -4.51 -3.33
CA ASP A 94 -0.36 -4.57 -2.02
C ASP A 94 -0.08 -3.18 -1.44
N THR A 95 0.18 -3.15 -0.13
CA THR A 95 0.57 -1.97 0.62
C THR A 95 1.97 -2.12 1.22
N LEU A 96 2.62 -0.98 1.48
CA LEU A 96 3.81 -0.86 2.30
C LEU A 96 3.48 0.06 3.47
N VAL A 97 3.52 -0.48 4.69
CA VAL A 97 3.21 0.22 5.93
C VAL A 97 4.50 0.55 6.68
N ILE A 98 4.84 1.84 6.69
CA ILE A 98 5.99 2.40 7.40
C ILE A 98 5.48 3.03 8.68
N PHE A 99 6.03 2.63 9.83
CA PHE A 99 5.49 3.02 11.12
C PHE A 99 6.56 3.47 12.11
N TYR A 100 6.15 4.25 13.11
CA TYR A 100 7.07 4.73 14.12
C TYR A 100 7.60 3.58 14.98
N THR A 101 8.90 3.57 15.24
CA THR A 101 9.56 2.45 15.96
C THR A 101 8.99 2.17 17.35
N TYR A 102 8.36 3.17 17.99
CA TYR A 102 7.70 3.02 19.30
C TYR A 102 6.17 2.87 19.21
N ALA A 103 5.62 2.62 18.02
CA ALA A 103 4.21 2.34 17.86
C ALA A 103 3.80 1.11 18.67
N GLY A 104 2.53 1.14 19.11
CA GLY A 104 1.94 0.05 19.87
C GLY A 104 1.90 -1.25 19.06
N LYS A 105 1.81 -2.37 19.78
CA LYS A 105 1.82 -3.72 19.22
C LYS A 105 0.83 -3.92 18.07
N GLN A 106 -0.32 -3.25 18.07
CA GLN A 106 -1.31 -3.42 17.01
C GLN A 106 -0.79 -2.94 15.65
N ILE A 107 -0.13 -1.78 15.59
CA ILE A 107 0.53 -1.29 14.38
C ILE A 107 1.71 -2.20 14.04
N GLY A 108 2.55 -2.55 15.01
CA GLY A 108 3.70 -3.42 14.76
C GLY A 108 3.36 -4.86 14.31
N LEU A 109 2.10 -5.30 14.40
CA LEU A 109 1.65 -6.60 13.87
C LEU A 109 1.27 -6.55 12.39
N VAL A 110 0.92 -5.37 11.87
CA VAL A 110 0.49 -5.15 10.48
C VAL A 110 1.46 -4.29 9.69
N GLY A 111 2.38 -3.60 10.38
CA GLY A 111 3.39 -2.76 9.78
C GLY A 111 4.54 -3.56 9.20
N ASP A 112 5.10 -3.08 8.09
CA ASP A 112 6.21 -3.73 7.41
C ASP A 112 7.56 -3.22 7.94
N ILE A 113 7.67 -1.90 8.15
CA ILE A 113 8.96 -1.27 8.45
C ILE A 113 8.83 -0.27 9.60
N ALA A 114 9.56 -0.57 10.68
CA ALA A 114 9.73 0.31 11.81
C ALA A 114 10.85 1.34 11.52
N THR A 115 10.57 2.62 11.76
CA THR A 115 11.55 3.69 11.57
C THR A 115 11.32 4.84 12.56
N TRP A 116 12.36 5.63 12.85
CA TRP A 116 12.23 6.84 13.67
C TRP A 116 11.72 8.03 12.85
N TYR A 117 11.77 7.96 11.51
CA TYR A 117 11.29 9.04 10.63
C TYR A 117 9.75 9.18 10.68
N ALA A 118 9.02 8.12 11.01
CA ALA A 118 7.56 8.14 11.08
C ALA A 118 7.03 8.75 12.39
N ASP A 119 7.85 9.51 13.12
CA ASP A 119 7.46 10.24 14.34
C ASP A 119 6.70 11.53 13.97
N CYS A 120 5.51 11.37 13.38
CA CYS A 120 4.72 12.51 12.95
C CYS A 120 3.82 13.03 14.10
N GLU A 121 3.99 14.28 14.50
CA GLU A 121 3.27 14.93 15.62
C GLU A 121 2.04 15.75 15.15
N GLY A 122 1.63 15.53 13.90
CA GLY A 122 0.43 16.10 13.30
C GLY A 122 0.65 17.46 12.64
N GLY A 123 1.84 18.04 12.70
CA GLY A 123 2.25 19.24 11.97
C GLY A 123 3.09 18.94 10.72
N ASP A 124 3.36 17.67 10.46
CA ASP A 124 4.36 17.26 9.46
C ASP A 124 3.75 17.18 8.06
N VAL A 125 4.59 17.28 7.05
CA VAL A 125 4.21 17.06 5.65
C VAL A 125 4.96 15.85 5.15
N ILE A 126 4.21 14.93 4.52
CA ILE A 126 4.75 13.69 3.99
C ILE A 126 4.62 13.74 2.47
N GLU A 127 5.76 13.67 1.78
CA GLU A 127 5.81 13.62 0.33
C GLU A 127 6.37 12.27 -0.12
N LEU A 128 5.68 11.62 -1.07
CA LEU A 128 6.18 10.45 -1.78
C LEU A 128 6.81 10.92 -3.09
N VAL A 129 8.05 10.51 -3.32
CA VAL A 129 8.79 10.82 -4.56
C VAL A 129 9.33 9.56 -5.23
N ASN A 130 9.55 9.66 -6.53
CA ASN A 130 10.28 8.69 -7.35
C ASN A 130 11.42 9.44 -8.06
N GLY A 131 12.65 9.23 -7.59
CA GLY A 131 13.78 10.08 -7.96
C GLY A 131 13.49 11.55 -7.63
N ASP A 132 13.53 12.40 -8.66
CA ASP A 132 13.23 13.83 -8.53
C ASP A 132 11.75 14.19 -8.72
N THR A 133 10.89 13.21 -9.01
CA THR A 133 9.47 13.45 -9.31
C THR A 133 8.61 13.28 -8.07
N ARG A 134 7.85 14.33 -7.72
CA ARG A 134 6.78 14.22 -6.71
C ARG A 134 5.65 13.37 -7.24
N ILE A 135 5.30 12.33 -6.49
CA ILE A 135 4.21 11.40 -6.79
C ILE A 135 2.96 11.75 -6.00
N ASP A 136 3.09 11.94 -4.69
CA ASP A 136 1.98 12.29 -3.82
C ASP A 136 2.47 13.13 -2.64
N ILE A 137 1.56 13.86 -2.02
CA ILE A 137 1.86 14.64 -0.82
C ILE A 137 0.62 14.73 0.08
N ILE A 138 0.86 14.67 1.38
CA ILE A 138 -0.14 15.02 2.37
C ILE A 138 0.12 16.45 2.83
N VAL A 139 -0.81 17.34 2.48
CA VAL A 139 -0.76 18.78 2.78
C VAL A 139 0.40 19.48 2.02
N THR A 140 0.70 20.73 2.35
CA THR A 140 1.65 21.58 1.63
C THR A 140 2.89 21.81 2.47
N ILE A 141 4.08 21.67 1.87
CA ILE A 141 5.38 21.97 2.52
C ILE A 141 5.36 23.36 3.15
N GLY A 142 5.89 23.48 4.37
CA GLY A 142 5.93 24.73 5.11
C GLY A 142 4.62 25.07 5.83
N ASN A 143 3.64 24.16 5.87
CA ASN A 143 2.41 24.38 6.62
C ASN A 143 2.67 24.22 8.13
N PRO A 144 2.52 25.28 8.96
CA PRO A 144 2.74 25.20 10.40
C PRO A 144 1.53 24.66 11.18
N ASP A 145 0.40 24.39 10.51
CA ASP A 145 -0.82 23.92 11.17
C ASP A 145 -0.69 22.45 11.59
N TYR A 146 -1.17 22.12 12.79
CA TYR A 146 -1.29 20.74 13.29
C TYR A 146 -2.50 20.02 12.66
N TRP A 147 -2.53 19.94 11.32
CA TRP A 147 -3.63 19.40 10.53
C TRP A 147 -3.88 17.91 10.78
N GLY A 148 -2.81 17.17 11.12
CA GLY A 148 -2.76 15.73 11.25
C GLY A 148 -2.91 15.25 12.70
N LYS A 149 -3.12 16.14 13.67
CA LYS A 149 -3.08 15.75 15.09
C LYS A 149 -4.30 14.91 15.50
N ASN A 150 -4.05 13.72 16.01
CA ASN A 150 -5.01 12.68 16.40
C ASN A 150 -6.02 12.35 15.27
N VAL A 151 -5.54 12.27 14.03
CA VAL A 151 -6.39 11.89 12.89
C VAL A 151 -5.83 10.70 12.14
N SER A 152 -6.74 9.94 11.54
CA SER A 152 -6.44 8.96 10.50
C SER A 152 -7.05 9.45 9.20
N LEU A 153 -6.21 9.66 8.18
CA LEU A 153 -6.65 10.03 6.85
C LEU A 153 -6.53 8.81 5.94
N VAL A 154 -7.62 8.47 5.25
CA VAL A 154 -7.65 7.35 4.30
C VAL A 154 -8.02 7.86 2.92
N LYS A 155 -7.12 7.71 1.94
CA LYS A 155 -7.43 7.84 0.52
C LYS A 155 -7.96 6.50 0.02
N LYS A 156 -9.25 6.45 -0.26
CA LYS A 156 -9.85 5.22 -0.81
C LYS A 156 -9.30 4.97 -2.22
N PRO A 157 -8.78 3.77 -2.52
CA PRO A 157 -8.53 3.40 -3.91
C PRO A 157 -9.86 3.50 -4.67
N ILE A 158 -9.81 4.06 -5.87
CA ILE A 158 -10.97 4.02 -6.77
C ILE A 158 -11.16 2.55 -7.14
N LEU A 159 -11.98 1.84 -6.37
CA LEU A 159 -12.34 0.48 -6.74
C LEU A 159 -13.06 0.56 -8.09
N PRO A 160 -12.71 -0.29 -9.08
CA PRO A 160 -13.56 -0.43 -10.25
C PRO A 160 -14.92 -0.89 -9.73
N VAL A 161 -15.92 -0.02 -9.86
CA VAL A 161 -17.31 -0.41 -9.64
C VAL A 161 -17.58 -1.48 -10.70
N GLU A 162 -17.61 -2.74 -10.28
CA GLU A 162 -18.16 -3.81 -11.11
C GLU A 162 -19.65 -3.51 -11.24
N ILE A 163 -20.04 -2.79 -12.29
CA ILE A 163 -21.45 -2.61 -12.63
C ILE A 163 -21.95 -3.98 -13.11
N ARG A 164 -22.46 -4.78 -12.17
CA ARG A 164 -23.22 -5.98 -12.52
C ARG A 164 -24.54 -5.50 -13.11
N PRO A 165 -24.88 -5.89 -14.36
CA PRO A 165 -26.22 -5.68 -14.85
C PRO A 165 -27.18 -6.41 -13.90
N SER A 166 -28.20 -5.69 -13.44
CA SER A 166 -29.34 -6.30 -12.75
C SER A 166 -29.92 -7.39 -13.64
N ILE A 167 -29.92 -8.63 -13.14
CA ILE A 167 -30.65 -9.76 -13.77
C ILE A 167 -32.14 -9.57 -13.50
#